data_AF-A0A1V0UVJ1-F1
#
_entry.id   AF-A0A1V0UVJ1-F1
#
_cell.length_a   1.000
_cell.length_b   1.000
_cell.length_c   1.000
_cell.angle_alpha   90.00
_cell.angle_beta   90.00
_cell.angle_gamma   90.00
#
_symmetry.space_group_name_H-M   'P 1'
#
loop_
_entity.id
_entity.type
_entity.pdbx_description
1 polymer ?
#
loop_
_entity_poly.entity_id
_entity_poly.type
_entity_poly.pdbx_seq_one_letter_code
_entity_poly.pdbx_strand_id
1 'polypeptide(L)'
;MLDEYTNYLTEHPNEISLGLLMIIQSANAYGFCIDHILERFPGFSLENEENVVRNEYHIEFHYEKAIYEFNQQCFSKGLESILYCLALCIATKRYSMALFCAAQFEQYQNNASDSQRGKFTNLMKEVLEVEKI
;
A
#
# COMPACT_ATOMS: atom_id res chain seq x y z
N MET A 1 -8.65 -12.02 19.82
CA MET A 1 -8.43 -10.55 19.85
C MET A 1 -8.35 -9.95 18.44
N LEU A 2 -7.35 -10.24 17.61
CA LEU A 2 -7.31 -9.69 16.24
C LEU A 2 -8.44 -10.21 15.35
N ASP A 3 -8.81 -11.49 15.44
CA ASP A 3 -9.95 -12.03 14.69
C ASP A 3 -11.29 -11.39 15.08
N GLU A 4 -11.49 -11.09 16.38
CA GLU A 4 -12.68 -10.43 16.88
C GLU A 4 -12.75 -8.99 16.38
N TYR A 5 -11.63 -8.27 16.40
CA TYR A 5 -11.54 -6.93 15.82
C TYR A 5 -11.76 -6.98 14.30
N THR A 6 -11.23 -7.99 13.62
CA THR A 6 -11.44 -8.21 12.18
C THR A 6 -12.91 -8.47 11.87
N ASN A 7 -13.61 -9.25 12.69
CA ASN A 7 -15.07 -9.47 12.56
C ASN A 7 -15.83 -8.14 12.73
N TYR A 8 -15.48 -7.35 13.74
CA TYR A 8 -16.06 -6.01 13.93
C TYR A 8 -15.87 -5.13 12.67
N LEU A 9 -14.69 -5.11 12.06
CA LEU A 9 -14.46 -4.33 10.83
C LEU A 9 -15.37 -4.76 9.67
N THR A 10 -15.74 -6.04 9.57
CA THR A 10 -16.68 -6.49 8.52
C THR A 10 -18.11 -5.96 8.70
N GLU A 11 -18.49 -5.60 9.93
CA GLU A 11 -19.80 -5.01 10.25
C GLU A 11 -19.78 -3.48 10.19
N HIS A 12 -18.59 -2.86 10.15
CA HIS A 12 -18.38 -1.41 10.18
C HIS A 12 -17.51 -0.93 9.00
N PRO A 13 -18.07 -0.84 7.77
CA PRO A 13 -17.31 -0.47 6.57
C PRO A 13 -16.54 0.84 6.66
N ASN A 14 -17.06 1.79 7.43
CA ASN A 14 -16.48 3.11 7.67
C ASN A 14 -15.16 3.08 8.46
N GLU A 15 -14.86 1.98 9.15
CA GLU A 15 -13.68 1.81 9.99
C GLU A 15 -12.62 0.90 9.36
N ILE A 16 -12.94 0.23 8.25
CA ILE A 16 -12.06 -0.76 7.61
C ILE A 16 -10.67 -0.17 7.33
N SER A 17 -10.60 1.02 6.73
CA SER A 17 -9.35 1.66 6.30
C SER A 17 -8.40 1.90 7.49
N LEU A 18 -8.92 2.50 8.56
CA LEU A 18 -8.15 2.75 9.77
C LEU A 18 -7.80 1.44 10.50
N GLY A 19 -8.77 0.52 10.62
CA GLY A 19 -8.57 -0.74 11.33
C GLY A 19 -7.51 -1.61 10.66
N LEU A 20 -7.56 -1.74 9.33
CA LEU A 20 -6.55 -2.48 8.57
C LEU A 20 -5.17 -1.83 8.66
N LEU A 21 -5.10 -0.50 8.60
CA LEU A 21 -3.85 0.24 8.81
C LEU A 21 -3.22 -0.08 10.17
N MET A 22 -4.01 -0.01 11.24
CA MET A 22 -3.53 -0.31 12.60
C MET A 22 -3.05 -1.77 12.74
N ILE A 23 -3.78 -2.72 12.14
CA ILE A 23 -3.41 -4.15 12.16
C ILE A 23 -2.07 -4.35 11.46
N ILE A 24 -1.88 -3.77 10.27
CA ILE A 24 -0.66 -4.00 9.49
C ILE A 24 0.57 -3.30 10.06
N GLN A 25 0.40 -2.09 10.62
CA GLN A 25 1.46 -1.41 11.36
C GLN A 25 1.91 -2.23 12.57
N SER A 26 0.95 -2.84 13.29
CA SER A 26 1.26 -3.74 14.39
C SER A 26 1.98 -5.00 13.91
N ALA A 27 1.55 -5.58 12.79
CA ALA A 27 2.22 -6.74 12.21
C ALA A 27 3.67 -6.44 11.83
N ASN A 28 3.93 -5.27 11.22
CA ASN A 28 5.27 -4.80 10.90
C ASN A 28 6.12 -4.54 12.15
N ALA A 29 5.54 -3.95 13.19
CA ALA A 29 6.25 -3.64 14.42
C ALA A 29 6.63 -4.87 15.24
N TYR A 30 5.78 -5.90 15.25
CA TYR A 30 5.92 -7.07 16.14
C TYR A 30 6.21 -8.39 15.40
N GLY A 31 6.22 -8.39 14.06
CA GLY A 31 6.63 -9.54 13.23
C GLY A 31 5.63 -10.70 13.21
N PHE A 32 4.33 -10.46 13.42
CA PHE A 32 3.32 -11.53 13.35
C PHE A 32 2.64 -11.60 11.98
N CYS A 33 2.13 -12.78 11.64
CA CYS A 33 1.47 -13.03 10.36
C CYS A 33 0.01 -12.55 10.36
N ILE A 34 -0.39 -11.80 9.33
CA ILE A 34 -1.75 -11.30 9.13
C ILE A 34 -2.37 -11.73 7.80
N ASP A 35 -1.77 -12.69 7.09
CA ASP A 35 -2.27 -13.16 5.79
C ASP A 35 -3.76 -13.55 5.86
N HIS A 36 -4.14 -14.28 6.90
CA HIS A 36 -5.53 -14.67 7.19
C HIS A 36 -6.51 -13.49 7.37
N ILE A 37 -6.02 -12.31 7.79
CA ILE A 37 -6.83 -11.09 7.90
C ILE A 37 -6.92 -10.42 6.54
N LEU A 38 -5.80 -10.29 5.82
CA LEU A 38 -5.76 -9.66 4.49
C LEU A 38 -6.64 -10.40 3.48
N GLU A 39 -6.70 -11.73 3.56
CA GLU A 39 -7.56 -12.57 2.73
C GLU A 39 -9.07 -12.30 2.92
N ARG A 40 -9.47 -11.71 4.05
CA ARG A 40 -10.87 -11.39 4.35
C ARG A 40 -11.35 -10.08 3.73
N PHE A 41 -10.44 -9.25 3.22
CA PHE A 41 -10.77 -7.99 2.56
C PHE A 41 -10.24 -7.95 1.12
N PRO A 42 -10.65 -8.89 0.25
CA PRO A 42 -10.26 -8.87 -1.14
C PRO A 42 -10.88 -7.64 -1.82
N GLY A 43 -10.05 -6.78 -2.43
CA GLY A 43 -10.55 -5.63 -3.19
C GLY A 43 -10.91 -4.41 -2.35
N PHE A 44 -10.34 -4.26 -1.15
CA PHE A 44 -10.26 -2.94 -0.52
C PHE A 44 -9.59 -1.96 -1.50
N SER A 45 -10.40 -1.10 -2.12
CA SER A 45 -10.04 -0.17 -3.19
C SER A 45 -10.55 1.21 -2.84
N LEU A 46 -9.78 2.24 -3.19
CA LEU A 46 -10.11 3.66 -3.04
C LEU A 46 -11.43 4.09 -3.68
N GLU A 47 -11.96 3.31 -4.64
CA GLU A 47 -13.11 3.69 -5.46
C GLU A 47 -14.40 3.97 -4.67
N ASN A 48 -14.49 3.50 -3.42
CA ASN A 48 -15.67 3.72 -2.56
C ASN A 48 -15.48 4.87 -1.53
N GLU A 49 -14.37 5.61 -1.57
CA GLU A 49 -14.03 6.57 -0.51
C GLU A 49 -14.07 8.04 -0.99
N GLU A 50 -15.21 8.70 -0.74
CA GLU A 50 -15.36 10.16 -0.94
C GLU A 50 -14.65 10.99 0.17
N ASN A 51 -14.07 10.32 1.18
CA ASN A 51 -13.51 10.97 2.37
C ASN A 51 -11.98 11.08 2.29
N VAL A 52 -11.48 12.32 2.26
CA VAL A 52 -10.04 12.64 2.19
C VAL A 52 -9.19 11.93 3.26
N VAL A 53 -9.67 11.84 4.50
CA VAL A 53 -8.93 11.18 5.59
C VAL A 53 -8.83 9.68 5.35
N ARG A 54 -9.88 9.06 4.80
CA ARG A 54 -9.84 7.63 4.51
C ARG A 54 -8.93 7.32 3.32
N ASN A 55 -8.87 8.23 2.35
CA ASN A 55 -7.90 8.15 1.26
C ASN A 55 -6.45 8.19 1.78
N GLU A 56 -6.16 8.97 2.83
CA GLU A 56 -4.85 8.95 3.49
C GLU A 56 -4.55 7.59 4.12
N TYR A 57 -5.49 7.04 4.90
CA TYR A 57 -5.32 5.72 5.51
C TYR A 57 -5.15 4.61 4.47
N HIS A 58 -5.82 4.72 3.33
CA HIS A 58 -5.69 3.75 2.24
C HIS A 58 -4.28 3.80 1.63
N ILE A 59 -3.74 4.99 1.34
CA ILE A 59 -2.37 5.14 0.84
C ILE A 59 -1.36 4.58 1.85
N GLU A 60 -1.48 4.97 3.12
CA GLU A 60 -0.59 4.49 4.19
C GLU A 60 -0.68 2.97 4.35
N PHE A 61 -1.89 2.40 4.27
CA PHE A 61 -2.10 0.96 4.36
C PHE A 61 -1.34 0.22 3.25
N HIS A 62 -1.39 0.69 2.00
CA HIS A 62 -0.70 0.04 0.90
C HIS A 62 0.83 0.16 1.01
N TYR A 63 1.33 1.26 1.55
CA TYR A 63 2.75 1.42 1.87
C TYR A 63 3.20 0.41 2.94
N GLU A 64 2.47 0.33 4.05
CA GLU A 64 2.75 -0.63 5.13
C GLU A 64 2.59 -2.09 4.68
N LYS A 65 1.66 -2.35 3.76
CA LYS A 65 1.50 -3.66 3.14
C LYS A 65 2.71 -4.08 2.32
N ALA A 66 3.30 -3.16 1.56
CA ALA A 66 4.53 -3.44 0.85
C ALA A 66 5.67 -3.79 1.83
N ILE A 67 5.81 -3.02 2.92
CA ILE A 67 6.80 -3.31 3.98
C ILE A 67 6.57 -4.68 4.59
N TYR A 68 5.32 -5.02 4.91
CA TYR A 68 4.96 -6.34 5.43
C TYR A 68 5.39 -7.45 4.48
N GLU A 69 5.04 -7.33 3.20
CA GLU A 69 5.40 -8.32 2.18
C GLU A 69 6.92 -8.41 1.98
N PHE A 70 7.67 -7.31 2.10
CA PHE A 70 9.13 -7.32 2.07
C PHE A 70 9.74 -8.02 3.28
N ASN A 71 9.23 -7.76 4.49
CA ASN A 71 9.66 -8.43 5.73
C ASN A 71 9.45 -9.95 5.65
N GLN A 72 8.37 -10.38 4.98
CA GLN A 72 8.05 -11.79 4.73
C GLN A 72 8.81 -12.38 3.53
N GLN A 73 9.74 -11.63 2.92
CA GLN A 73 10.51 -12.02 1.72
C GLN A 73 9.63 -12.31 0.48
N CYS A 74 8.37 -11.86 0.49
CA CYS A 74 7.46 -11.91 -0.64
C CYS A 74 7.72 -10.76 -1.62
N PHE A 75 8.96 -10.62 -2.11
CA PHE A 75 9.42 -9.44 -2.84
C PHE A 75 8.56 -9.07 -4.05
N SER A 76 8.12 -10.06 -4.83
CA SER A 76 7.28 -9.81 -5.99
C SER A 76 5.95 -9.15 -5.60
N LYS A 77 5.32 -9.60 -4.50
CA LYS A 77 4.09 -9.00 -3.97
C LYS A 77 4.35 -7.60 -3.42
N GLY A 78 5.40 -7.45 -2.60
CA GLY A 78 5.78 -6.15 -2.04
C GLY A 78 6.06 -5.09 -3.11
N LEU A 79 6.68 -5.49 -4.22
CA LEU A 79 6.92 -4.63 -5.37
C LEU A 79 5.62 -4.27 -6.11
N GLU A 80 4.64 -5.17 -6.23
CA GLU A 80 3.32 -4.79 -6.76
C GLU A 80 2.61 -3.81 -5.81
N SER A 81 2.64 -4.07 -4.50
CA SER A 81 2.02 -3.19 -3.50
C SER A 81 2.65 -1.79 -3.49
N ILE A 82 3.98 -1.68 -3.58
CA ILE A 82 4.65 -0.37 -3.61
C ILE A 82 4.39 0.37 -4.92
N LEU A 83 4.30 -0.32 -6.06
CA LEU A 83 3.95 0.29 -7.34
C LEU A 83 2.51 0.79 -7.35
N TYR A 84 1.59 0.02 -6.77
CA TYR A 84 0.21 0.45 -6.59
C TYR A 84 0.13 1.70 -5.71
N CYS A 85 0.81 1.69 -4.56
CA CYS A 85 0.89 2.85 -3.67
C CYS A 85 1.50 4.07 -4.38
N LEU A 86 2.56 3.91 -5.16
CA LEU A 86 3.18 4.98 -5.94
C LEU A 86 2.18 5.59 -6.93
N ALA A 87 1.46 4.76 -7.69
CA ALA A 87 0.45 5.23 -8.64
C ALA A 87 -0.66 6.04 -7.94
N LEU A 88 -1.14 5.57 -6.78
CA LEU A 88 -2.11 6.30 -5.96
C LEU A 88 -1.56 7.65 -5.49
N CYS A 89 -0.32 7.69 -5.00
CA CYS A 89 0.31 8.92 -4.54
C CYS A 89 0.44 9.95 -5.67
N ILE A 90 0.80 9.52 -6.89
CA ILE A 90 0.90 10.41 -8.05
C ILE A 90 -0.49 10.95 -8.41
N ALA A 91 -1.49 10.08 -8.55
CA ALA A 91 -2.86 10.45 -8.88
C ALA A 91 -3.49 11.43 -7.87
N THR A 92 -3.13 11.29 -6.59
CA THR A 92 -3.64 12.13 -5.49
C THR A 92 -2.70 13.29 -5.11
N LYS A 93 -1.61 13.50 -5.86
CA LYS A 93 -0.61 14.57 -5.64
C LYS A 93 0.08 14.51 -4.27
N ARG A 94 0.22 13.31 -3.69
CA ARG A 94 0.93 13.03 -2.42
C ARG A 94 2.41 12.78 -2.68
N TYR A 95 3.13 13.78 -3.19
CA TYR A 95 4.50 13.61 -3.68
C TYR A 95 5.52 13.21 -2.60
N SER A 96 5.32 13.61 -1.34
CA SER A 96 6.17 13.15 -0.23
C SER A 96 6.09 11.63 -0.04
N MET A 97 4.89 11.06 -0.08
CA MET A 97 4.68 9.60 -0.03
C MET A 97 5.14 8.91 -1.32
N ALA A 98 4.98 9.55 -2.48
CA ALA A 98 5.51 9.04 -3.75
C ALA A 98 7.05 8.85 -3.67
N LEU A 99 7.77 9.80 -3.06
CA LEU A 99 9.22 9.70 -2.87
C LEU A 99 9.59 8.49 -2.01
N PHE A 100 8.88 8.23 -0.91
CA PHE A 100 9.10 7.04 -0.09
C PHE A 100 8.80 5.75 -0.86
N CYS A 101 7.74 5.72 -1.66
CA CYS A 101 7.42 4.56 -2.50
C CYS A 101 8.53 4.29 -3.54
N ALA A 102 9.05 5.34 -4.17
CA ALA A 102 10.14 5.23 -5.13
C ALA A 102 11.43 4.72 -4.46
N ALA A 103 11.78 5.25 -3.28
CA ALA A 103 12.94 4.79 -2.51
C ALA A 103 12.84 3.31 -2.12
N GLN A 104 11.66 2.86 -1.69
CA GLN A 104 11.40 1.44 -1.41
C GLN A 104 11.52 0.56 -2.66
N PHE A 105 10.96 0.98 -3.79
CA PHE A 105 11.11 0.24 -5.04
C PHE A 105 12.58 0.08 -5.44
N GLU A 106 13.36 1.17 -5.39
CA GLU A 106 14.79 1.16 -5.69
C GLU A 106 15.59 0.24 -4.76
N GLN A 107 15.25 0.21 -3.46
CA GLN A 107 15.86 -0.70 -2.49
C GLN A 107 15.69 -2.17 -2.87
N TYR A 108 14.52 -2.54 -3.40
CA TYR A 108 14.19 -3.93 -3.74
C TYR A 108 14.27 -4.24 -5.24
N GLN A 109 14.74 -3.31 -6.06
CA GLN A 109 14.69 -3.40 -7.53
C GLN A 109 15.33 -4.67 -8.09
N ASN A 110 16.35 -5.22 -7.43
CA ASN A 110 17.04 -6.44 -7.87
C ASN A 110 16.11 -7.67 -7.90
N ASN A 111 15.04 -7.64 -7.13
CA ASN A 111 14.00 -8.67 -7.10
C ASN A 111 12.84 -8.38 -8.08
N ALA A 112 12.87 -7.22 -8.75
CA ALA A 112 11.79 -6.80 -9.63
C ALA A 112 11.86 -7.48 -11.00
N SER A 113 10.71 -7.96 -11.44
CA SER A 113 10.51 -8.41 -12.82
C SER A 113 10.64 -7.26 -13.82
N ASP A 114 10.90 -7.58 -15.08
CA ASP A 114 10.96 -6.58 -16.15
C ASP A 114 9.64 -5.79 -16.28
N SER A 115 8.51 -6.46 -16.07
CA SER A 115 7.19 -5.81 -16.04
C SER A 115 7.09 -4.77 -14.92
N GLN A 116 7.56 -5.10 -13.72
CA GLN A 116 7.55 -4.19 -12.57
C GLN A 116 8.49 -2.99 -12.78
N ARG A 117 9.69 -3.23 -13.30
CA ARG A 117 10.63 -2.16 -13.69
C ARG A 117 10.04 -1.24 -14.77
N GLY A 118 9.33 -1.81 -15.74
CA GLY A 118 8.60 -1.07 -16.76
C GLY A 118 7.49 -0.18 -16.16
N LYS A 119 6.66 -0.73 -15.27
CA LYS A 119 5.63 0.04 -14.54
C LYS A 119 6.25 1.20 -13.77
N PHE A 120 7.30 0.95 -12.99
CA PHE A 120 8.01 1.99 -12.25
C PHE A 120 8.50 3.11 -13.17
N THR A 121 9.15 2.74 -14.28
CA THR A 121 9.68 3.69 -15.26
C THR A 121 8.58 4.58 -15.84
N ASN A 122 7.40 4.02 -16.11
CA ASN A 122 6.27 4.79 -16.61
C ASN A 122 5.73 5.76 -15.56
N LEU A 123 5.55 5.31 -14.31
CA LEU A 123 5.11 6.16 -13.20
C LEU A 123 6.06 7.34 -12.97
N MET A 124 7.38 7.11 -13.01
CA MET A 124 8.36 8.18 -12.83
C MET A 124 8.34 9.20 -13.98
N LYS A 125 8.01 8.79 -15.21
CA LYS A 125 7.83 9.72 -16.33
C LYS A 125 6.64 10.64 -16.12
N GLU A 126 5.52 10.12 -15.61
CA GLU A 126 4.33 10.94 -15.30
C GLU A 126 4.66 12.05 -14.30
N VAL A 127 5.44 11.74 -13.26
CA VAL A 127 5.90 12.75 -12.28
C VAL A 127 6.67 13.89 -12.94
N LEU A 128 7.59 13.56 -13.86
CA LEU A 128 8.41 14.56 -14.57
C LEU A 128 7.61 15.41 -15.57
N GLU A 129 6.47 14.92 -16.06
CA GLU A 129 5.58 15.69 -16.92
C GLU A 129 4.76 16.72 -16.12
N VAL A 130 4.37 16.38 -14.88
CA VAL A 130 3.63 17.29 -14.00
C VAL A 130 4.48 18.49 -13.56
N GLU A 131 5.80 18.36 -13.43
CA GLU A 131 6.70 19.47 -13.06
C GLU A 131 6.92 20.51 -14.18
N LYS A 132 6.50 20.24 -15.42
CA LYS A 132 6.73 21.12 -16.57
C LYS A 132 5.62 22.16 -16.83
N ILE A 133 4.59 22.19 -15.98
CA ILE A 133 3.43 23.11 -16.06
C ILE A 133 3.57 24.18 -14.97
#